data_AF-A0A7S3C7U0-F1
#
_entry.id   AF-A0A7S3C7U0-F1
#
_cell.length_a   1.000
_cell.length_b   1.000
_cell.length_c   1.000
_cell.angle_alpha   90.00
_cell.angle_beta   90.00
_cell.angle_gamma   90.00
#
_symmetry.space_group_name_H-M   'P 1'
#
loop_
_entity.id
_entity.type
_entity.pdbx_description
1 polymer ?
#
loop_
_entity_poly.entity_id
_entity_poly.type
_entity_poly.pdbx_seq_one_letter_code
_entity_poly.pdbx_strand_id
1 'polypeptide(L)'
;AGVGRGVRGLGLGFNEPARGAEVVPRATSRRALVTSIAVGEAALDLLLACGCELAGRPNYEQLQGEPFSVIARSFLPEPVAETAGVAKAALDRGEAALDRGEYDGAVKEFTFVLEVAPTEYKLCQRALLKRTEAYRAVGDREGAGRDFRQQWLWGRGLRWPGACFGEAAL
;
A
#
# COMPACT_ATOMS: atom_id res chain seq x y z
N ALA A 1 -3.47 60.03 -56.05
CA ALA A 1 -4.19 58.95 -56.76
C ALA A 1 -5.41 58.62 -55.90
N GLY A 2 -6.63 59.03 -56.25
CA GLY A 2 -7.45 58.46 -57.34
C GLY A 2 -7.72 57.00 -56.98
N VAL A 3 -8.94 56.52 -56.72
CA VAL A 3 -10.12 56.47 -57.59
C VAL A 3 -11.25 55.94 -56.68
N GLY A 4 -12.41 56.58 -56.55
CA GLY A 4 -13.54 56.51 -57.50
C GLY A 4 -14.47 55.34 -57.14
N ARG A 5 -15.52 55.59 -56.34
CA ARG A 5 -16.62 54.64 -56.09
C ARG A 5 -17.80 54.96 -56.99
N GLY A 6 -18.20 53.97 -57.79
CA GLY A 6 -19.42 53.93 -58.58
C GLY A 6 -19.30 52.83 -59.65
N VAL A 7 -20.31 52.08 -60.08
CA VAL A 7 -21.75 51.93 -59.78
C VAL A 7 -22.16 50.56 -60.38
N ARG A 8 -23.06 49.80 -59.72
CA ARG A 8 -24.04 48.78 -60.21
C ARG A 8 -23.63 47.50 -60.99
N GLY A 9 -24.35 46.42 -60.63
CA GLY A 9 -24.69 45.22 -61.43
C GLY A 9 -25.22 44.13 -60.46
N LEU A 10 -26.53 43.92 -60.21
CA LEU A 10 -27.61 43.31 -61.00
C LEU A 10 -27.36 41.85 -61.43
N GLY A 11 -28.16 40.93 -60.85
CA GLY A 11 -28.36 39.52 -61.24
C GLY A 11 -27.41 38.54 -60.56
N LEU A 12 -27.78 37.36 -60.05
CA LEU A 12 -28.90 36.46 -60.34
C LEU A 12 -29.10 35.54 -59.11
N GLY A 13 -30.35 35.20 -58.79
CA GLY A 13 -30.65 34.24 -57.73
C GLY A 13 -30.25 32.82 -58.15
N PHE A 14 -29.68 32.06 -57.22
CA PHE A 14 -29.75 30.61 -57.20
C PHE A 14 -29.95 30.16 -55.76
N ASN A 15 -31.11 29.56 -55.54
CA ASN A 15 -31.51 28.89 -54.33
C ASN A 15 -30.82 27.52 -54.33
N GLU A 16 -29.88 27.24 -53.43
CA GLU A 16 -29.37 25.89 -53.20
C GLU A 16 -29.27 25.57 -51.69
N PRO A 17 -29.63 24.33 -51.30
CA PRO A 17 -29.98 23.98 -49.94
C PRO A 17 -28.74 23.78 -49.06
N ALA A 18 -28.96 23.92 -47.75
CA ALA A 18 -27.98 23.70 -46.69
C ALA A 18 -27.13 22.44 -46.93
N ARG A 19 -25.86 22.62 -47.31
CA ARG A 19 -24.85 21.57 -47.15
C ARG A 19 -24.66 21.39 -45.65
N GLY A 20 -24.98 20.19 -45.19
CA GLY A 20 -24.89 19.79 -43.79
C GLY A 20 -23.57 20.25 -43.19
N ALA A 21 -23.67 20.89 -42.03
CA ALA A 21 -22.53 21.12 -41.17
C ALA A 21 -21.96 19.76 -40.80
N GLU A 22 -20.89 19.36 -41.48
CA GLU A 22 -20.04 18.28 -41.01
C GLU A 22 -19.48 18.76 -39.66
N VAL A 23 -20.00 18.19 -38.57
CA VAL A 23 -19.50 18.44 -37.22
C VAL A 23 -18.15 17.75 -37.12
N VAL A 24 -17.11 18.42 -37.61
CA VAL A 24 -15.74 18.04 -37.36
C VAL A 24 -15.56 18.09 -35.84
N PRO A 25 -15.27 16.96 -35.15
CA PRO A 25 -15.07 16.99 -33.72
C PRO A 25 -13.90 17.95 -33.43
N ARG A 26 -14.19 19.05 -32.74
CA ARG A 26 -13.19 20.04 -32.35
C ARG A 26 -12.05 19.31 -31.68
N ALA A 27 -10.86 19.40 -32.25
CA ALA A 27 -9.61 18.92 -31.67
C ALA A 27 -9.60 19.29 -30.18
N THR A 28 -9.69 18.27 -29.32
CA THR A 28 -9.68 18.42 -27.88
C THR A 28 -8.43 19.22 -27.53
N SER A 29 -8.63 20.39 -26.92
CA SER A 29 -7.53 21.26 -26.48
C SER A 29 -6.53 20.40 -25.71
N ARG A 30 -5.23 20.49 -26.04
CA ARG A 30 -4.17 19.76 -25.31
C ARG A 30 -4.33 19.89 -23.79
N ARG A 31 -4.89 21.01 -23.31
CA ARG A 31 -5.24 21.24 -21.90
C ARG A 31 -6.28 20.25 -21.37
N ALA A 32 -7.35 19.97 -22.13
CA ALA A 32 -8.40 19.02 -21.75
C ALA A 32 -7.86 17.59 -21.61
N LEU A 33 -6.97 17.20 -22.52
CA LEU A 33 -6.33 15.89 -22.50
C LEU A 33 -5.39 15.73 -21.30
N VAL A 34 -4.58 16.76 -20.99
CA VAL A 34 -3.72 16.76 -19.81
C VAL A 34 -4.53 16.74 -18.51
N THR A 35 -5.64 17.48 -18.44
CA THR A 35 -6.51 17.46 -17.25
C THR A 35 -7.17 16.11 -17.03
N SER A 36 -7.59 15.41 -18.10
CA SER A 36 -8.18 14.07 -17.95
C SER A 36 -7.15 13.04 -17.49
N ILE A 37 -5.89 13.16 -17.93
CA ILE A 37 -4.81 12.28 -17.48
C ILE A 37 -4.55 12.50 -15.98
N ALA A 38 -4.42 13.76 -15.55
CA ALA A 38 -4.18 14.08 -14.14
C ALA A 38 -5.31 13.60 -13.22
N VAL A 39 -6.57 13.75 -13.64
CA VAL A 39 -7.73 13.22 -12.89
C VAL A 39 -7.71 11.69 -12.86
N GLY A 40 -7.30 11.05 -13.97
CA GLY A 40 -7.17 9.60 -14.05
C GLY A 40 -6.10 9.04 -13.11
N GLU A 41 -4.92 9.67 -13.06
CA GLU A 41 -3.84 9.30 -12.14
C GLU A 41 -4.27 9.48 -10.69
N ALA A 42 -4.86 10.64 -10.34
CA ALA A 42 -5.36 10.88 -8.99
C ALA A 42 -6.45 9.89 -8.56
N ALA A 43 -7.34 9.50 -9.48
CA ALA A 43 -8.35 8.49 -9.21
C ALA A 43 -7.74 7.10 -9.02
N LEU A 44 -6.74 6.74 -9.82
CA LEU A 44 -6.03 5.46 -9.68
C LEU A 44 -5.28 5.39 -8.35
N ASP A 45 -4.59 6.45 -7.95
CA ASP A 45 -3.89 6.54 -6.67
C ASP A 45 -4.86 6.40 -5.49
N LEU A 46 -6.03 7.05 -5.58
CA LEU A 46 -7.07 6.94 -4.56
C LEU A 46 -7.64 5.50 -4.49
N LEU A 47 -7.91 4.89 -5.63
CA LEU A 47 -8.41 3.51 -5.69
C LEU A 47 -7.39 2.51 -5.15
N LEU A 48 -6.10 2.71 -5.47
CA LEU A 48 -5.02 1.89 -4.95
C LEU A 48 -4.91 2.03 -3.43
N ALA A 49 -4.95 3.26 -2.90
CA ALA A 49 -4.93 3.53 -1.47
C ALA A 49 -6.13 2.87 -0.75
N CYS A 50 -7.34 3.04 -1.27
CA CYS A 50 -8.54 2.37 -0.74
C CYS A 50 -8.45 0.85 -0.82
N GLY A 51 -7.89 0.31 -1.91
CA GLY A 51 -7.71 -1.12 -2.11
C GLY A 51 -6.71 -1.74 -1.12
N CYS A 52 -5.57 -1.07 -0.89
CA CYS A 52 -4.60 -1.50 0.11
C CYS A 52 -5.17 -1.48 1.53
N GLU A 53 -5.95 -0.45 1.86
CA GLU A 53 -6.69 -0.37 3.12
C GLU A 53 -7.68 -1.55 3.26
N LEU A 54 -8.51 -1.80 2.24
CA LEU A 54 -9.48 -2.90 2.28
C LEU A 54 -8.85 -4.29 2.30
N ALA A 55 -7.69 -4.49 1.66
CA ALA A 55 -6.98 -5.76 1.65
C ALA A 55 -6.21 -6.03 2.95
N GLY A 56 -5.71 -4.98 3.62
CA GLY A 56 -5.04 -5.08 4.92
C GLY A 56 -5.99 -5.20 6.11
N ARG A 57 -7.29 -5.08 5.85
CA ARG A 57 -8.35 -5.04 6.85
C ARG A 57 -8.71 -6.46 7.32
N PRO A 58 -8.69 -6.76 8.63
CA PRO A 58 -9.07 -8.08 9.15
C PRO A 58 -10.54 -8.40 8.90
N ASN A 59 -10.92 -9.67 8.89
CA ASN A 59 -12.29 -10.10 8.55
C ASN A 59 -13.25 -9.90 9.74
N TYR A 60 -14.24 -9.00 9.62
CA TYR A 60 -15.11 -8.56 10.73
C TYR A 60 -16.39 -9.37 10.92
N GLU A 61 -16.61 -10.41 10.12
CA GLU A 61 -17.84 -11.22 10.14
C GLU A 61 -18.16 -11.81 11.52
N GLN A 62 -17.14 -11.97 12.38
CA GLN A 62 -17.28 -12.46 13.75
C GLN A 62 -17.84 -11.42 14.74
N LEU A 63 -18.06 -10.16 14.33
CA LEU A 63 -18.34 -9.03 15.22
C LEU A 63 -19.70 -8.37 14.92
N GLN A 64 -20.75 -9.20 14.83
CA GLN A 64 -22.13 -8.72 14.78
C GLN A 64 -22.47 -7.96 16.08
N GLY A 65 -22.62 -6.63 16.01
CA GLY A 65 -22.87 -5.81 17.19
C GLY A 65 -23.31 -4.38 16.91
N GLU A 66 -22.41 -3.48 16.52
CA GLU A 66 -22.75 -2.05 16.41
C GLU A 66 -21.94 -1.36 15.29
N PRO A 67 -22.58 -0.69 14.32
CA PRO A 67 -21.94 -0.15 13.12
C PRO A 67 -20.87 0.92 13.42
N PHE A 68 -20.98 1.60 14.56
CA PHE A 68 -20.03 2.63 14.99
C PHE A 68 -18.70 2.05 15.49
N SER A 69 -18.70 0.82 16.02
CA SER A 69 -17.50 0.17 16.55
C SER A 69 -16.48 -0.19 15.46
N VAL A 70 -16.94 -0.43 14.23
CA VAL A 70 -16.10 -0.80 13.08
C VAL A 70 -15.26 0.39 12.60
N ILE A 71 -15.86 1.58 12.49
CA ILE A 71 -15.16 2.81 12.11
C ILE A 71 -14.20 3.24 13.24
N ALA A 72 -14.67 3.22 14.49
CA ALA A 72 -13.86 3.60 15.65
C ALA A 72 -12.64 2.67 15.82
N ARG A 73 -12.77 1.37 15.54
CA ARG A 73 -11.64 0.42 15.61
C ARG A 73 -10.62 0.61 14.49
N SER A 74 -10.96 1.14 13.32
CA SER A 74 -9.95 1.53 12.31
C SER A 74 -8.99 2.61 12.83
N PHE A 75 -9.41 3.42 13.81
CA PHE A 75 -8.59 4.44 14.44
C PHE A 75 -7.90 3.98 15.74
N LEU A 76 -8.32 2.84 16.30
CA LEU A 76 -7.78 2.31 17.55
C LEU A 76 -6.81 1.16 17.25
N PRO A 77 -5.64 1.10 17.91
CA PRO A 77 -4.82 -0.09 17.84
C PRO A 77 -5.65 -1.30 18.30
N GLU A 78 -5.53 -2.41 17.58
CA GLU A 78 -6.02 -3.73 18.02
C GLU A 78 -5.64 -3.94 19.49
N PRO A 79 -6.50 -4.52 20.34
CA PRO A 79 -6.15 -4.76 21.75
C PRO A 79 -5.06 -5.83 21.83
N VAL A 80 -3.80 -5.41 21.90
CA VAL A 80 -2.62 -6.29 21.89
C VAL A 80 -2.29 -6.90 23.27
N ALA A 81 -3.26 -6.97 24.18
CA ALA A 81 -2.94 -7.13 25.59
C ALA A 81 -2.69 -8.58 26.03
N GLU A 82 -3.32 -9.60 25.42
CA GLU A 82 -3.24 -10.97 25.95
C GLU A 82 -2.00 -11.74 25.50
N THR A 83 -1.58 -11.60 24.25
CA THR A 83 -0.49 -12.42 23.69
C THR A 83 0.90 -11.80 23.88
N ALA A 84 1.00 -10.50 24.17
CA ALA A 84 2.26 -9.80 24.37
C ALA A 84 3.10 -10.39 25.52
N GLY A 85 2.45 -10.87 26.60
CA GLY A 85 3.14 -11.53 27.70
C GLY A 85 3.79 -12.85 27.29
N VAL A 86 3.08 -13.67 26.50
CA VAL A 86 3.56 -14.94 25.97
C VAL A 86 4.70 -14.72 24.98
N ALA A 87 4.55 -13.74 24.08
CA ALA A 87 5.59 -13.36 23.13
C ALA A 87 6.85 -12.84 23.84
N LYS A 88 6.72 -12.03 24.89
CA LYS A 88 7.86 -11.57 25.68
C LYS A 88 8.59 -12.74 26.36
N ALA A 89 7.86 -13.68 26.94
CA ALA A 89 8.47 -14.86 27.55
C ALA A 89 9.24 -15.71 26.53
N ALA A 90 8.69 -15.90 25.33
CA ALA A 90 9.39 -16.60 24.24
C ALA A 90 10.65 -15.85 23.77
N LEU A 91 10.58 -14.53 23.66
CA LEU A 91 11.74 -13.69 23.34
C LEU A 91 12.89 -13.89 24.34
N ASP A 92 12.57 -13.85 25.65
CA ASP A 92 13.57 -14.01 26.71
C ASP A 92 14.15 -15.44 26.71
N ARG A 93 13.35 -16.48 26.41
CA ARG A 93 13.84 -17.86 26.22
C ARG A 93 14.76 -18.00 25.00
N GLY A 94 14.41 -17.36 23.89
CA GLY A 94 15.22 -17.36 22.67
C GLY A 94 16.58 -16.69 22.87
N GLU A 95 16.62 -15.60 23.64
CA GLU A 95 17.87 -14.94 24.02
C GLU A 95 18.73 -15.82 24.95
N ALA A 96 18.11 -16.46 25.93
CA ALA A 96 18.83 -17.43 26.77
C ALA A 96 19.33 -18.66 25.99
N ALA A 97 18.65 -19.05 24.90
CA ALA A 97 19.13 -20.09 23.98
C ALA A 97 20.30 -19.60 23.12
N LEU A 98 20.26 -18.36 22.62
CA LEU A 98 21.38 -17.71 21.94
C LEU A 98 22.64 -17.68 22.80
N ASP A 99 22.51 -17.24 24.05
CA ASP A 99 23.63 -17.15 25.00
C ASP A 99 24.25 -18.53 25.30
N ARG A 100 23.45 -19.60 25.23
CA ARG A 100 23.88 -20.99 25.38
C ARG A 100 24.43 -21.61 24.08
N GLY A 101 24.36 -20.91 22.95
CA GLY A 101 24.76 -21.43 21.64
C GLY A 101 23.76 -22.41 21.01
N GLU A 102 22.54 -22.49 21.53
CA GLU A 102 21.45 -23.34 21.03
C GLU A 102 20.71 -22.61 19.89
N TYR A 103 21.39 -22.37 18.77
CA TYR A 103 20.90 -21.49 17.70
C TYR A 103 19.58 -21.94 17.06
N ASP A 104 19.40 -23.24 16.80
CA ASP A 104 18.16 -23.77 16.23
C ASP A 104 16.97 -23.61 17.18
N GLY A 105 17.20 -23.74 18.48
CA GLY A 105 16.20 -23.51 19.51
C GLY A 105 15.83 -22.02 19.59
N ALA A 106 16.83 -21.15 19.54
CA ALA A 106 16.63 -19.70 19.53
C ALA A 106 15.81 -19.24 18.31
N VAL A 107 16.12 -19.75 17.11
CA VAL A 107 15.37 -19.44 15.88
C VAL A 107 13.90 -19.79 16.03
N LYS A 108 13.57 -20.96 16.62
CA LYS A 108 12.18 -21.38 16.85
C LYS A 108 11.44 -20.43 17.79
N GLU A 109 12.05 -20.08 18.91
CA GLU A 109 11.44 -19.14 19.86
C GLU A 109 11.22 -17.75 19.25
N PHE A 110 12.16 -17.24 18.46
CA PHE A 110 11.98 -15.95 17.77
C PHE A 110 10.92 -16.00 16.67
N THR A 111 10.82 -17.11 15.93
CA THR A 111 9.73 -17.30 14.96
C THR A 111 8.38 -17.29 15.66
N PHE A 112 8.27 -17.96 16.82
CA PHE A 112 7.05 -17.96 17.61
C PHE A 112 6.62 -16.55 18.07
N VAL A 113 7.57 -15.67 18.41
CA VAL A 113 7.26 -14.25 18.72
C VAL A 113 6.57 -13.55 17.54
N LEU A 114 7.06 -13.80 16.32
CA LEU A 114 6.52 -13.18 15.09
C LEU A 114 5.13 -13.70 14.73
N GLU A 115 4.79 -14.93 15.13
CA GLU A 115 3.48 -15.54 14.92
C GLU A 115 2.44 -15.10 15.97
N VAL A 116 2.85 -15.00 17.23
CA VAL A 116 1.95 -14.79 18.38
C VAL A 116 1.61 -13.32 18.60
N ALA A 117 2.53 -12.42 18.29
CA ALA A 117 2.33 -10.99 18.45
C ALA A 117 2.77 -10.22 17.18
N PRO A 118 2.16 -10.49 16.01
CA PRO A 118 2.56 -9.87 14.74
C PRO A 118 2.31 -8.36 14.70
N THR A 119 1.46 -7.85 15.60
CA THR A 119 1.14 -6.44 15.79
C THR A 119 2.08 -5.74 16.77
N GLU A 120 2.83 -6.48 17.61
CA GLU A 120 3.77 -5.92 18.59
C GLU A 120 5.09 -5.54 17.93
N TYR A 121 5.11 -4.32 17.39
CA TYR A 121 6.25 -3.83 16.62
C TYR A 121 7.60 -4.01 17.33
N LYS A 122 7.65 -3.65 18.62
CA LYS A 122 8.91 -3.66 19.38
C LYS A 122 9.41 -5.08 19.63
N LEU A 123 8.48 -6.02 19.87
CA LEU A 123 8.82 -7.42 20.08
C LEU A 123 9.26 -8.07 18.78
N CYS A 124 8.53 -7.87 17.68
CA CYS A 124 8.89 -8.39 16.36
C CYS A 124 10.26 -7.88 15.91
N GLN A 125 10.54 -6.58 16.08
CA GLN A 125 11.82 -6.00 15.68
C GLN A 125 13.00 -6.60 16.46
N ARG A 126 12.85 -6.79 17.79
CA ARG A 126 13.89 -7.42 18.61
C ARG A 126 14.05 -8.90 18.25
N ALA A 127 12.96 -9.62 18.02
CA ALA A 127 12.99 -11.02 17.59
C ALA A 127 13.71 -11.21 16.25
N LEU A 128 13.42 -10.38 15.23
CA LEU A 128 14.11 -10.43 13.93
C LEU A 128 15.60 -10.16 14.04
N LEU A 129 16.00 -9.17 14.86
CA LEU A 129 17.41 -8.86 15.08
C LEU A 129 18.15 -10.06 15.69
N LYS A 130 17.56 -10.66 16.73
CA LYS A 130 18.14 -11.80 17.42
C LYS A 130 18.12 -13.08 16.58
N ARG A 131 17.07 -13.30 15.79
CA ARG A 131 17.04 -14.41 14.82
C ARG A 131 18.10 -14.25 13.73
N THR A 132 18.35 -13.02 13.28
CA THR A 132 19.46 -12.71 12.37
C THR A 132 20.81 -13.04 13.01
N GLU A 133 21.02 -12.71 14.29
CA GLU A 133 22.23 -13.11 15.04
C GLU A 133 22.38 -14.64 15.07
N ALA A 134 21.29 -15.38 15.36
CA ALA A 134 21.27 -16.84 15.36
C ALA A 134 21.64 -17.42 13.98
N TYR A 135 21.02 -16.94 12.90
CA TYR A 135 21.31 -17.38 11.53
C TYR A 135 22.77 -17.11 11.14
N ARG A 136 23.32 -15.95 11.53
CA ARG A 136 24.73 -15.62 11.28
C ARG A 136 25.68 -16.57 12.02
N ALA A 137 25.31 -17.02 13.22
CA ALA A 137 26.09 -17.97 14.00
C ALA A 137 26.05 -19.38 13.40
N VAL A 138 24.92 -19.81 12.84
CA VAL A 138 24.79 -21.09 12.10
C VAL A 138 25.44 -21.03 10.72
N GLY A 139 25.66 -19.83 10.18
CA GLY A 139 26.21 -19.60 8.84
C GLY A 139 25.15 -19.49 7.74
N ASP A 140 23.87 -19.44 8.09
CA ASP A 140 22.77 -19.19 7.16
C ASP A 140 22.70 -17.70 6.78
N ARG A 141 23.41 -17.34 5.72
CA ARG A 141 23.43 -15.97 5.18
C ARG A 141 22.12 -15.59 4.50
N GLU A 142 21.37 -16.56 3.98
CA GLU A 142 20.12 -16.26 3.28
C GLU A 142 19.02 -15.91 4.28
N GLY A 143 18.87 -16.71 5.33
CA GLY A 143 17.95 -16.43 6.44
C GLY A 143 18.24 -15.08 7.10
N ALA A 144 19.51 -14.83 7.44
CA ALA A 144 19.94 -13.54 7.96
C ALA A 144 19.64 -12.36 7.00
N GLY A 145 19.84 -12.56 5.69
CA GLY A 145 19.54 -11.55 4.68
C GLY A 145 18.05 -11.26 4.51
N ARG A 146 17.19 -12.29 4.63
CA ARG A 146 15.73 -12.13 4.63
C ARG A 146 15.26 -11.31 5.83
N ASP A 147 15.71 -11.66 7.02
CA ASP A 147 15.32 -10.97 8.26
C ASP A 147 15.84 -9.54 8.32
N PHE A 148 17.07 -9.30 7.84
CA PHE A 148 17.61 -7.95 7.72
C PHE A 148 16.79 -7.08 6.77
N ARG A 149 16.36 -7.62 5.62
CA ARG A 149 15.48 -6.90 4.69
C ARG A 149 14.13 -6.60 5.29
N GLN A 150 13.54 -7.55 6.02
CA GLN A 150 12.31 -7.32 6.77
C GLN A 150 12.52 -6.15 7.72
N GLN A 151 13.52 -6.21 8.62
CA GLN A 151 13.77 -5.13 9.57
C GLN A 151 14.08 -3.77 8.92
N TRP A 152 14.77 -3.75 7.79
CA TRP A 152 15.05 -2.52 7.04
C TRP A 152 13.78 -1.85 6.51
N LEU A 153 12.82 -2.62 5.99
CA LEU A 153 11.53 -2.10 5.50
C LEU A 153 10.70 -1.46 6.62
N TRP A 154 10.83 -1.98 7.85
CA TRP A 154 10.13 -1.44 9.01
C TRP A 154 10.61 -0.04 9.38
N GLY A 155 11.91 0.25 9.23
CA GLY A 155 12.48 1.58 9.50
C GLY A 155 12.01 2.68 8.54
N ARG A 156 11.38 2.31 7.42
CA ARG A 156 10.88 3.25 6.39
C ARG A 156 9.39 3.54 6.49
N GLY A 157 8.68 2.96 7.47
CA GLY A 157 7.23 3.10 7.59
C GLY A 157 6.45 2.46 6.44
N LEU A 158 7.10 1.65 5.59
CA LEU A 158 6.47 0.99 4.44
C LEU A 158 5.63 -0.23 4.83
N ARG A 159 5.57 -0.58 6.14
CA ARG A 159 4.84 -1.74 6.66
C ARG A 159 3.89 -1.31 7.76
N TRP A 160 2.59 -1.57 7.57
CA TRP A 160 1.57 -1.45 8.61
C TRP A 160 1.81 -2.47 9.74
N PRO A 161 1.57 -2.12 11.02
CA PRO A 161 1.67 -3.04 12.14
C PRO A 161 0.49 -4.02 12.10
N GLY A 162 0.62 -5.11 11.36
CA GLY A 162 -0.44 -6.12 11.30
C GLY A 162 -0.17 -7.34 10.45
N ALA A 163 0.62 -7.22 9.38
CA ALA A 163 0.89 -8.34 8.49
C ALA A 163 2.37 -8.73 8.57
N CYS A 164 2.73 -9.59 9.53
CA CYS A 164 3.86 -10.49 9.32
C CYS A 164 3.47 -11.39 8.15
N PHE A 165 3.91 -11.05 6.94
CA PHE A 165 3.88 -12.01 5.83
C PHE A 165 4.50 -13.31 6.37
N GLY A 166 3.67 -14.33 6.57
CA GLY A 166 4.14 -15.70 6.70
C GLY A 166 5.01 -15.99 5.47
N GLU A 167 5.97 -16.90 5.62
CA GLU A 167 7.02 -17.20 4.64
C GLU A 167 6.55 -17.51 3.19
N ALA A 168 5.24 -17.52 2.90
CA ALA A 168 4.64 -17.91 1.64
C ALA A 168 4.53 -16.81 0.56
N ALA A 169 5.16 -15.64 0.70
CA ALA A 169 4.94 -14.51 -0.23
C ALA A 169 6.19 -13.99 -0.97
N LEU A 170 7.27 -14.77 -1.04
CA LEU A 170 8.42 -14.53 -1.94
C LEU A 170 8.93 -15.86 -2.49
#